data_AF-I2GI51-F1
#
_entry.id   AF-I2GI51-F1
#
_cell.length_a   1.000
_cell.length_b   1.000
_cell.length_c   1.000
_cell.angle_alpha   90.00
_cell.angle_beta   90.00
_cell.angle_gamma   90.00
#
_symmetry.space_group_name_H-M   'P 1'
#
loop_
_entity.id
_entity.type
_entity.pdbx_description
1 polymer ?
#
loop_
_entity_poly.entity_id
_entity_poly.type
_entity_poly.pdbx_seq_one_letter_code
_entity_poly.pdbx_strand_id
1 'polypeptide(L)'
;MITFIIKYMIKVLFLSLPLLVFFGSRTHGQAASRDMYWLSGGLGKSHLPSLMIAMGYEPKSRPTVLVARYSVNAEILQAVEPGLKVSEIGLLYGLRTGKFRLAAGLSRVWGNDRGKYLYTEPDPLWGSGEHYEFVKYGTIGIPAEIRFYTTLRCVGLGVTGFGNLNAKRSFAGLNLSVYIGRFEPRKSL
;
A
#
# COMPACT_ATOMS: atom_id res chain seq x y z
N MET A 1 10.69 -27.50 -21.32
CA MET A 1 11.69 -27.12 -20.28
C MET A 1 11.16 -26.02 -19.35
N ILE A 2 10.64 -24.91 -19.88
CA ILE A 2 10.11 -23.76 -19.11
C ILE A 2 8.97 -24.15 -18.15
N THR A 3 8.03 -25.00 -18.58
CA THR A 3 6.89 -25.44 -17.77
C THR A 3 7.29 -26.27 -16.54
N PHE A 4 8.44 -26.95 -16.59
CA PHE A 4 8.96 -27.75 -15.48
C PHE A 4 9.56 -26.86 -14.39
N ILE A 5 10.27 -25.79 -14.80
CA ILE A 5 10.87 -24.80 -13.88
C ILE A 5 9.79 -24.05 -13.10
N ILE A 6 8.69 -23.65 -13.77
CA ILE A 6 7.57 -22.94 -13.12
C ILE A 6 6.87 -23.83 -12.08
N LYS A 7 6.60 -25.10 -12.39
CA LYS A 7 6.01 -26.05 -11.43
C LYS A 7 6.92 -26.30 -10.23
N TYR A 8 8.24 -26.34 -10.43
CA TYR A 8 9.21 -26.55 -9.35
C TYR A 8 9.30 -25.32 -8.43
N MET A 9 9.32 -24.11 -8.99
CA MET A 9 9.33 -22.86 -8.21
C MET A 9 8.04 -22.69 -7.38
N ILE A 10 6.87 -23.02 -7.92
CA ILE A 10 5.60 -22.95 -7.18
C ILE A 10 5.57 -23.94 -6.00
N LYS A 11 6.11 -25.16 -6.19
CA LYS A 11 6.23 -26.15 -5.10
C LYS A 11 7.19 -25.69 -3.99
N VAL A 12 8.34 -25.12 -4.34
CA VAL A 12 9.31 -24.61 -3.36
C VAL A 12 8.76 -23.40 -2.61
N LEU A 13 8.02 -22.52 -3.28
CA LEU A 13 7.34 -21.38 -2.65
C LEU A 13 6.24 -21.83 -1.67
N PHE A 14 5.47 -22.87 -2.02
CA PHE A 14 4.43 -23.42 -1.13
C PHE A 14 4.98 -24.25 0.03
N LEU A 15 6.12 -24.95 -0.15
CA LEU A 15 6.74 -25.71 0.93
C LEU A 15 7.47 -24.82 1.96
N SER A 16 7.92 -23.63 1.55
CA SER A 16 8.63 -22.70 2.46
C SER A 16 7.69 -21.78 3.24
N LEU A 17 6.43 -21.61 2.79
CA LEU A 17 5.41 -20.80 3.46
C LEU A 17 5.05 -21.25 4.90
N PRO A 18 4.85 -22.55 5.20
CA PRO A 18 4.54 -22.98 6.57
C PRO A 18 5.76 -23.00 7.49
N LEU A 19 6.98 -23.05 6.97
CA LEU A 19 8.22 -23.02 7.76
C LEU A 19 8.55 -21.63 8.32
N LEU A 20 8.02 -20.56 7.71
CA LEU A 20 8.09 -19.19 8.24
C LEU A 20 7.09 -18.90 9.37
N VAL A 21 6.12 -19.78 9.63
CA VAL A 21 5.12 -19.60 10.70
C VAL A 21 5.64 -20.08 12.07
N PHE A 22 6.71 -20.88 12.11
CA PHE A 22 7.16 -21.55 13.34
C PHE A 22 8.47 -21.03 13.95
N PHE A 23 9.19 -20.12 13.30
CA PHE A 23 10.34 -19.45 13.91
C PHE A 23 9.95 -18.05 14.39
N GLY A 24 9.78 -17.94 15.71
CA GLY A 24 10.24 -16.72 16.39
C GLY A 24 9.17 -15.91 17.10
N SER A 25 9.17 -16.14 18.42
CA SER A 25 9.18 -15.10 19.45
C SER A 25 7.84 -14.83 20.12
N ARG A 26 7.67 -15.42 21.31
CA ARG A 26 7.05 -14.71 22.43
C ARG A 26 7.90 -13.50 22.79
N THR A 27 7.96 -12.50 21.90
CA THR A 27 8.45 -11.17 22.28
C THR A 27 7.41 -10.63 23.24
N HIS A 28 7.82 -10.43 24.48
CA HIS A 28 7.10 -9.59 25.42
C HIS A 28 7.15 -8.17 24.86
N GLY A 29 6.23 -7.86 23.93
CA GLY A 29 5.98 -6.50 23.53
C GLY A 29 5.62 -5.76 24.81
N GLN A 30 6.45 -4.79 25.21
CA GLN A 30 6.15 -3.90 26.32
C GLN A 30 4.70 -3.46 26.18
N ALA A 31 3.87 -3.86 27.14
CA ALA A 31 2.45 -3.57 27.10
C ALA A 31 2.32 -2.05 27.01
N ALA A 32 1.73 -1.58 25.91
CA ALA A 32 1.59 -0.15 25.73
C ALA A 32 0.76 0.40 26.89
N SER A 33 1.17 1.49 27.51
CA SER A 33 0.46 2.07 28.64
C SER A 33 -0.93 2.56 28.26
N ARG A 34 -1.17 2.85 26.97
CA ARG A 34 -2.43 3.37 26.40
C ARG A 34 -2.62 2.92 24.95
N ASP A 35 -3.87 2.98 24.48
CA ASP A 35 -4.17 2.79 23.06
C ASP A 35 -3.49 3.87 22.21
N MET A 36 -3.05 3.48 21.02
CA MET A 36 -2.44 4.38 20.06
C MET A 36 -3.36 4.58 18.86
N TYR A 37 -3.38 5.81 18.36
CA TYR A 37 -4.09 6.15 17.14
C TYR A 37 -3.26 7.15 16.36
N TRP A 38 -3.30 7.04 15.04
CA TRP A 38 -2.54 7.89 14.17
C TRP A 38 -3.27 8.14 12.86
N LEU A 39 -3.03 9.32 12.31
CA LEU A 39 -3.35 9.69 10.94
C LEU A 39 -2.03 9.85 10.19
N SER A 40 -1.99 9.39 8.95
CA SER A 40 -0.82 9.51 8.10
C SER A 40 -1.19 10.03 6.73
N GLY A 41 -0.32 10.87 6.18
CA GLY A 41 -0.34 11.31 4.80
C GLY A 41 1.02 11.00 4.19
N GLY A 42 1.04 10.39 3.01
CA GLY A 42 2.27 9.99 2.36
C GLY A 42 2.26 10.15 0.86
N LEU A 43 3.42 10.46 0.32
CA LEU A 43 3.70 10.57 -1.10
C LEU A 43 4.74 9.52 -1.50
N GLY A 44 4.64 9.04 -2.72
CA GLY A 44 5.58 8.06 -3.21
C GLY A 44 5.32 7.63 -4.63
N LYS A 45 5.65 6.37 -4.91
CA LYS A 45 5.56 5.80 -6.25
C LYS A 45 5.16 4.33 -6.17
N SER A 46 4.22 3.94 -7.03
CA SER A 46 3.97 2.55 -7.41
C SER A 46 4.48 2.32 -8.84
N HIS A 47 3.57 2.00 -9.75
CA HIS A 47 3.77 2.17 -11.19
C HIS A 47 3.55 3.64 -11.63
N LEU A 48 2.78 4.40 -10.84
CA LEU A 48 2.50 5.83 -11.02
C LEU A 48 2.84 6.60 -9.73
N PRO A 49 3.00 7.93 -9.79
CA PRO A 49 3.02 8.78 -8.61
C PRO A 49 1.83 8.46 -7.69
N SER A 50 2.11 8.31 -6.38
CA SER A 50 1.13 7.85 -5.41
C SER A 50 0.97 8.80 -4.24
N LEU A 51 -0.29 9.02 -3.85
CA LEU A 51 -0.70 9.68 -2.63
C LEU A 51 -1.46 8.67 -1.77
N MET A 52 -1.20 8.67 -0.48
CA MET A 52 -1.89 7.81 0.49
C MET A 52 -2.24 8.59 1.74
N ILE A 53 -3.46 8.38 2.22
CA ILE A 53 -3.91 8.80 3.54
C ILE A 53 -4.32 7.54 4.29
N ALA A 54 -3.91 7.40 5.54
CA ALA A 54 -4.35 6.27 6.36
C ALA A 54 -4.53 6.65 7.82
N MET A 55 -5.55 6.08 8.43
CA MET A 55 -5.83 6.15 9.86
C MET A 55 -5.56 4.77 10.46
N GLY A 56 -4.84 4.73 11.57
CA GLY A 56 -4.56 3.51 12.31
C GLY A 56 -5.00 3.57 13.75
N TYR A 57 -5.41 2.42 14.28
CA TYR A 57 -5.72 2.19 15.68
C TYR A 57 -4.99 0.94 16.18
N GLU A 58 -4.28 1.05 17.30
CA GLU A 58 -3.53 -0.03 17.92
C GLU A 58 -3.97 -0.14 19.40
N PRO A 59 -4.72 -1.19 19.78
CA PRO A 59 -5.14 -1.37 21.16
C PRO A 59 -3.94 -1.70 22.07
N LYS A 60 -3.98 -1.21 23.31
CA LYS A 60 -2.96 -1.48 24.33
C LYS A 60 -2.81 -2.97 24.65
N SER A 61 -3.94 -3.68 24.67
CA SER A 61 -4.03 -5.05 25.17
C SER A 61 -3.47 -6.10 24.22
N ARG A 62 -3.25 -5.76 22.94
CA ARG A 62 -2.86 -6.73 21.91
C ARG A 62 -1.87 -6.11 20.92
N PRO A 63 -0.91 -6.88 20.38
CA PRO A 63 0.02 -6.40 19.35
C PRO A 63 -0.67 -6.36 17.98
N THR A 64 -1.83 -5.73 17.89
CA THR A 64 -2.66 -5.70 16.67
C THR A 64 -2.80 -4.26 16.16
N VAL A 65 -3.11 -4.13 14.88
CA VAL A 65 -3.38 -2.83 14.25
C VAL A 65 -4.60 -2.95 13.34
N LEU A 66 -5.46 -1.94 13.38
CA LEU A 66 -6.53 -1.71 12.43
C LEU A 66 -6.17 -0.49 11.61
N VAL A 67 -6.27 -0.58 10.28
CA VAL A 67 -5.94 0.54 9.38
C VAL A 67 -7.08 0.76 8.40
N ALA A 68 -7.59 1.99 8.35
CA ALA A 68 -8.39 2.49 7.25
C ALA A 68 -7.49 3.30 6.32
N ARG A 69 -7.49 2.96 5.03
CA ARG A 69 -6.56 3.52 4.05
C ARG A 69 -7.31 4.01 2.83
N TYR A 70 -6.91 5.18 2.34
CA TYR A 70 -7.24 5.68 1.02
C TYR A 70 -5.95 5.89 0.23
N SER A 71 -5.89 5.44 -1.02
CA SER A 71 -4.73 5.69 -1.89
C SER A 71 -5.16 6.04 -3.30
N VAL A 72 -4.36 6.89 -3.95
CA VAL A 72 -4.52 7.30 -5.34
C VAL A 72 -3.17 7.20 -6.02
N ASN A 73 -3.13 6.48 -7.13
CA ASN A 73 -2.00 6.41 -8.04
C ASN A 73 -2.45 7.03 -9.37
N ALA A 74 -1.83 8.11 -9.84
CA ALA A 74 -2.28 8.81 -11.03
C ALA A 74 -1.13 9.47 -11.80
N GLU A 75 -1.28 9.62 -13.11
CA GLU A 75 -0.41 10.45 -13.93
C GLU A 75 -0.70 11.94 -13.66
N ILE A 76 0.32 12.68 -13.21
CA ILE A 76 0.22 14.10 -12.84
C ILE A 76 0.41 15.01 -14.06
N LEU A 77 1.34 14.66 -14.95
CA LEU A 77 1.57 15.33 -16.23
C LEU A 77 1.25 14.32 -17.33
N GLN A 78 0.25 14.62 -18.16
CA GLN A 78 -0.29 13.69 -19.15
C GLN A 78 0.04 14.21 -20.54
N ALA A 79 0.92 13.50 -21.25
CA ALA A 79 1.11 13.69 -22.69
C ALA A 79 0.17 12.78 -23.52
N VAL A 80 -0.55 11.88 -22.86
CA VAL A 80 -1.43 10.88 -23.47
C VAL A 80 -2.75 10.84 -22.71
N GLU A 81 -3.85 10.99 -23.43
CA GLU A 81 -5.20 10.98 -22.86
C GLU A 81 -5.92 9.64 -23.13
N PRO A 82 -6.72 9.12 -22.19
CA PRO A 82 -6.91 9.64 -20.83
C PRO A 82 -5.74 9.25 -19.91
N GLY A 83 -5.54 10.05 -18.87
CA GLY A 83 -4.57 9.73 -17.83
C GLY A 83 -4.90 8.49 -17.03
N LEU A 84 -3.91 7.64 -16.78
CA LEU A 84 -4.07 6.47 -15.95
C LEU A 84 -4.30 6.87 -14.50
N LYS A 85 -5.33 6.30 -13.87
CA LYS A 85 -5.57 6.49 -12.44
C LYS A 85 -6.16 5.26 -11.78
N VAL A 86 -5.68 4.98 -10.58
CA VAL A 86 -6.12 3.91 -9.70
C VAL A 86 -6.37 4.50 -8.32
N SER A 87 -7.56 4.32 -7.79
CA SER A 87 -7.96 4.73 -6.45
C SER A 87 -8.39 3.52 -5.64
N GLU A 88 -8.10 3.53 -4.35
CA GLU A 88 -8.43 2.44 -3.43
C GLU A 88 -8.92 3.01 -2.10
N ILE A 89 -9.99 2.41 -1.56
CA ILE A 89 -10.30 2.47 -0.12
C ILE A 89 -10.21 1.07 0.47
N GLY A 90 -9.44 0.92 1.56
CA GLY A 90 -9.14 -0.37 2.18
C GLY A 90 -9.32 -0.33 3.69
N LEU A 91 -9.77 -1.47 4.23
CA LEU A 91 -9.73 -1.77 5.65
C LEU A 91 -8.80 -2.94 5.87
N LEU A 92 -7.81 -2.76 6.72
CA LEU A 92 -6.74 -3.71 6.98
C LEU A 92 -6.70 -4.04 8.47
N TYR A 93 -6.35 -5.29 8.76
CA TYR A 93 -6.06 -5.78 10.09
C TYR A 93 -4.68 -6.44 10.10
N GLY A 94 -3.97 -6.29 11.19
CA GLY A 94 -2.56 -6.62 11.20
C GLY A 94 -1.95 -6.78 12.58
N LEU A 95 -0.64 -6.97 12.55
CA LEU A 95 0.21 -7.15 13.71
C LEU A 95 1.21 -6.00 13.84
N ARG A 96 1.55 -5.71 15.08
CA ARG A 96 2.56 -4.73 15.47
C ARG A 96 3.76 -5.45 16.07
N THR A 97 4.92 -5.25 15.45
CA THR A 97 6.19 -5.84 15.91
C THR A 97 7.26 -4.75 16.00
N GLY A 98 7.47 -4.22 17.21
CA GLY A 98 8.43 -3.14 17.44
C GLY A 98 8.06 -1.86 16.67
N LYS A 99 8.89 -1.46 15.69
CA LYS A 99 8.65 -0.32 14.79
C LYS A 99 7.84 -0.67 13.53
N PHE A 100 7.61 -1.96 13.31
CA PHE A 100 6.91 -2.45 12.12
C PHE A 100 5.44 -2.67 12.40
N ARG A 101 4.60 -2.37 11.41
CA ARG A 101 3.20 -2.78 11.34
C ARG A 101 3.01 -3.53 10.03
N LEU A 102 2.47 -4.73 10.13
CA LEU A 102 2.17 -5.60 9.00
C LEU A 102 0.66 -5.76 8.97
N ALA A 103 0.01 -5.32 7.90
CA ALA A 103 -1.45 -5.39 7.81
C ALA A 103 -1.89 -5.84 6.42
N ALA A 104 -3.00 -6.58 6.37
CA ALA A 104 -3.66 -6.98 5.14
C ALA A 104 -5.17 -6.93 5.33
N GLY A 105 -5.94 -6.91 4.26
CA GLY A 105 -7.38 -6.92 4.40
C GLY A 105 -8.14 -6.91 3.09
N LEU A 106 -9.19 -6.10 3.04
CA LEU A 106 -10.08 -5.98 1.89
C LEU A 106 -10.18 -4.52 1.46
N SER A 107 -10.28 -4.32 0.16
CA SER A 107 -10.42 -2.99 -0.42
C SER A 107 -11.38 -3.00 -1.59
N ARG A 108 -11.95 -1.82 -1.84
CA ARG A 108 -12.56 -1.50 -3.13
C ARG A 108 -11.55 -0.69 -3.93
N VAL A 109 -11.28 -1.12 -5.15
CA VAL A 109 -10.37 -0.47 -6.11
C VAL A 109 -11.20 0.00 -7.30
N TRP A 110 -10.94 1.21 -7.77
CA TRP A 110 -11.56 1.76 -8.98
C TRP A 110 -10.61 2.69 -9.71
N GLY A 111 -10.85 2.89 -10.99
CA GLY A 111 -9.97 3.70 -11.79
C GLY A 111 -10.40 3.78 -13.24
N ASN A 112 -9.49 4.31 -14.04
CA ASN A 112 -9.61 4.40 -15.48
C ASN A 112 -8.31 3.93 -16.12
N ASP A 113 -8.48 3.19 -17.21
CA ASP A 113 -7.42 2.66 -18.04
C ASP A 113 -7.55 3.19 -19.47
N ARG A 114 -6.48 3.01 -20.24
CA ARG A 114 -6.46 3.28 -21.68
C ARG A 114 -6.94 2.05 -22.42
N GLY A 115 -7.94 2.23 -23.28
CA GLY A 115 -8.45 1.21 -24.19
C GLY A 115 -7.74 1.26 -25.53
N LYS A 116 -8.51 1.23 -26.62
CA LYS A 116 -7.96 1.30 -27.98
C LYS A 116 -7.45 2.69 -28.30
N TYR A 117 -6.37 2.77 -29.08
CA TYR A 117 -5.93 4.01 -29.71
C TYR A 117 -7.03 4.54 -30.63
N LEU A 118 -7.28 5.85 -30.57
CA LEU A 118 -8.28 6.54 -31.39
C LEU A 118 -7.60 7.38 -32.46
N TYR A 119 -6.82 8.38 -32.06
CA TYR A 119 -6.13 9.30 -32.95
C TYR A 119 -5.03 10.05 -32.20
N THR A 120 -4.20 10.79 -32.94
CA THR A 120 -3.17 11.66 -32.39
C THR A 120 -3.42 13.08 -32.89
N GLU A 121 -3.57 14.03 -31.97
CA GLU A 121 -3.66 15.45 -32.31
C GLU A 121 -2.25 16.02 -32.47
N PRO A 122 -1.91 16.61 -33.63
CA PRO A 122 -0.64 17.29 -33.81
C PRO A 122 -0.68 18.65 -33.09
N ASP A 123 -0.22 18.70 -31.84
CA ASP A 123 0.02 19.95 -31.12
C ASP A 123 1.48 20.41 -31.29
N PRO A 124 1.73 21.57 -31.93
CA PRO A 124 3.08 22.10 -32.13
C PRO A 124 3.76 22.65 -30.87
N LEU A 125 3.05 22.83 -29.74
CA LEU A 125 3.61 23.45 -28.53
C LEU A 125 3.95 22.46 -27.41
N TRP A 126 3.22 21.34 -27.28
CA TRP A 126 3.33 20.41 -26.14
C TRP A 126 3.63 18.95 -26.53
N GLY A 127 3.85 18.70 -27.82
CA GLY A 127 4.01 17.36 -28.38
C GLY A 127 2.66 16.76 -28.76
N SER A 128 2.68 15.85 -29.73
CA SER A 128 1.47 15.23 -30.26
C SER A 128 0.75 14.41 -29.18
N GLY A 129 -0.46 14.82 -28.80
CA GLY A 129 -1.27 14.14 -27.80
C GLY A 129 -1.89 12.89 -28.40
N GLU A 130 -1.52 11.71 -27.92
CA GLU A 130 -2.21 10.47 -28.30
C GLU A 130 -3.51 10.34 -27.49
N HIS A 131 -4.62 10.08 -28.17
CA HIS A 131 -5.93 9.86 -27.58
C HIS A 131 -6.32 8.40 -27.67
N TYR A 132 -6.73 7.84 -26.53
CA TYR A 132 -7.19 6.47 -26.37
C TYR A 132 -8.62 6.45 -25.84
N GLU A 133 -9.30 5.32 -26.01
CA GLU A 133 -10.58 5.06 -25.40
C GLU A 133 -10.46 5.06 -23.86
N PHE A 134 -11.47 5.63 -23.19
CA PHE A 134 -11.51 5.71 -21.75
C PHE A 134 -12.28 4.53 -21.15
N VAL A 135 -11.57 3.65 -20.42
CA VAL A 135 -12.15 2.43 -19.85
C VAL A 135 -12.21 2.55 -18.33
N LYS A 136 -13.41 2.73 -17.76
CA LYS A 136 -13.59 2.67 -16.30
C LYS A 136 -13.61 1.23 -15.81
N TYR A 137 -13.03 1.01 -14.64
CA TYR A 137 -13.14 -0.28 -13.96
C TYR A 137 -13.33 -0.11 -12.45
N GLY A 138 -13.89 -1.15 -11.84
CA GLY A 138 -14.00 -1.32 -10.40
C GLY A 138 -13.84 -2.79 -10.04
N THR A 139 -13.17 -3.07 -8.93
CA THR A 139 -12.93 -4.42 -8.43
C THR A 139 -12.77 -4.43 -6.92
N ILE A 140 -12.89 -5.61 -6.33
CA ILE A 140 -12.39 -5.87 -4.98
C ILE A 140 -10.93 -6.26 -5.07
N GLY A 141 -10.15 -5.88 -4.06
CA GLY A 141 -8.74 -6.18 -3.96
C GLY A 141 -8.33 -6.58 -2.56
N ILE A 142 -7.21 -7.28 -2.47
CA ILE A 142 -6.57 -7.72 -1.24
C ILE A 142 -5.36 -6.80 -1.01
N PRO A 143 -5.54 -5.69 -0.26
CA PRO A 143 -4.45 -4.81 0.10
C PRO A 143 -3.56 -5.47 1.15
N ALA A 144 -2.27 -5.21 1.04
CA ALA A 144 -1.28 -5.52 2.06
C ALA A 144 -0.34 -4.33 2.24
N GLU A 145 0.18 -4.13 3.45
CA GLU A 145 1.17 -3.11 3.73
C GLU A 145 2.10 -3.48 4.88
N ILE A 146 3.30 -2.91 4.78
CA ILE A 146 4.35 -2.92 5.78
C ILE A 146 4.69 -1.46 6.07
N ARG A 147 4.42 -1.01 7.29
CA ARG A 147 4.80 0.34 7.75
C ARG A 147 5.96 0.24 8.70
N PHE A 148 6.98 1.03 8.44
CA PHE A 148 8.05 1.34 9.37
C PHE A 148 7.99 2.83 9.66
N TYR A 149 7.86 3.22 10.92
CA TYR A 149 7.93 4.63 11.28
C TYR A 149 8.65 4.84 12.60
N THR A 150 9.29 6.00 12.72
CA THR A 150 9.85 6.52 13.96
C THR A 150 8.97 7.65 14.46
N THR A 151 8.77 7.70 15.77
CA THR A 151 7.87 8.67 16.41
C THR A 151 8.66 9.58 17.32
N LEU A 152 8.41 10.88 17.17
CA LEU A 152 8.55 11.85 18.25
C LEU A 152 7.22 11.87 19.03
N ARG A 153 7.06 12.80 19.98
CA ARG A 153 5.89 12.86 20.88
C ARG A 153 4.55 12.68 20.16
N CYS A 154 4.25 13.53 19.18
CA CYS A 154 2.97 13.55 18.47
C CYS A 154 3.09 13.45 16.95
N VAL A 155 4.33 13.45 16.44
CA VAL A 155 4.64 13.43 15.00
C VAL A 155 5.63 12.33 14.73
N GLY A 156 5.45 11.59 13.64
CA GLY A 156 6.36 10.56 13.18
C GLY A 156 6.65 10.68 11.70
N LEU A 157 7.76 10.07 11.29
CA LEU A 157 8.16 9.92 9.90
C LEU A 157 8.38 8.44 9.62
N GLY A 158 7.97 7.99 8.45
CA GLY A 158 8.11 6.58 8.11
C GLY A 158 8.01 6.28 6.63
N VAL A 159 8.24 5.01 6.34
CA VAL A 159 8.15 4.43 5.02
C VAL A 159 7.06 3.36 5.06
N THR A 160 6.21 3.36 4.05
CA THR A 160 5.14 2.38 3.87
C THR A 160 5.36 1.65 2.55
N GLY A 161 5.69 0.37 2.62
CA GLY A 161 5.56 -0.53 1.49
C GLY A 161 4.13 -1.00 1.39
N PHE A 162 3.50 -0.86 0.23
CA PHE A 162 2.09 -1.23 0.06
C PHE A 162 1.88 -1.95 -1.25
N GLY A 163 0.83 -2.77 -1.30
CA GLY A 163 0.35 -3.37 -2.53
C GLY A 163 -1.12 -3.72 -2.43
N ASN A 164 -1.68 -4.06 -3.58
CA ASN A 164 -3.04 -4.52 -3.73
C ASN A 164 -3.10 -5.55 -4.86
N LEU A 165 -3.49 -6.77 -4.50
CA LEU A 165 -3.77 -7.83 -5.45
C LEU A 165 -5.24 -7.78 -5.84
N ASN A 166 -5.53 -7.60 -7.12
CA ASN A 166 -6.89 -7.59 -7.64
C ASN A 166 -6.95 -8.08 -9.10
N ALA A 167 -8.15 -8.45 -9.54
CA ALA A 167 -8.39 -9.09 -10.84
C ALA A 167 -8.25 -8.17 -12.05
N LYS A 168 -8.18 -6.84 -11.85
CA LYS A 168 -8.10 -5.86 -12.94
C LYS A 168 -6.69 -5.31 -13.10
N ARG A 169 -6.14 -4.73 -12.04
CA ARG A 169 -4.84 -4.05 -12.04
C ARG A 169 -4.19 -4.15 -10.67
N SER A 170 -3.39 -5.19 -10.47
CA SER A 170 -2.58 -5.32 -9.26
C SER A 170 -1.46 -4.28 -9.24
N PHE A 171 -1.16 -3.72 -8.07
CA PHE A 171 -0.10 -2.71 -7.94
C PHE A 171 0.67 -2.87 -6.62
N ALA A 172 1.91 -2.39 -6.61
CA ALA A 172 2.76 -2.29 -5.42
C ALA A 172 3.63 -1.03 -5.49
N GLY A 173 3.98 -0.48 -4.34
CA GLY A 173 4.73 0.76 -4.25
C GLY A 173 5.29 1.07 -2.87
N LEU A 174 5.96 2.20 -2.78
CA LEU A 174 6.54 2.74 -1.56
C LEU A 174 6.10 4.18 -1.36
N ASN A 175 5.73 4.55 -0.13
CA ASN A 175 5.41 5.91 0.26
C ASN A 175 6.27 6.37 1.43
N LEU A 176 6.77 7.60 1.36
CA LEU A 176 7.25 8.35 2.51
C LEU A 176 6.03 9.00 3.16
N SER A 177 5.85 8.78 4.46
CA SER A 177 4.64 9.20 5.18
C SER A 177 4.98 9.99 6.43
N VAL A 178 4.23 11.07 6.64
CA VAL A 178 4.16 11.80 7.90
C VAL A 178 3.02 11.22 8.71
N TYR A 179 3.27 10.99 9.99
CA TYR A 179 2.32 10.44 10.94
C TYR A 179 2.04 11.49 12.01
N ILE A 180 0.78 11.66 12.39
CA ILE A 180 0.36 12.55 13.46
C ILE A 180 -0.61 11.78 14.34
N GLY A 181 -0.44 11.84 15.66
CA GLY A 181 -1.35 11.18 16.56
C GLY A 181 -0.75 10.91 17.93
N ARG A 182 -1.40 10.00 18.64
CA ARG A 182 -0.96 9.57 19.95
C ARG A 182 -0.04 8.37 19.80
N PHE A 183 1.25 8.63 19.93
CA PHE A 183 2.26 7.60 20.02
C PHE A 183 2.66 7.37 21.47
N GLU A 184 3.03 6.14 21.80
CA GLU A 184 3.60 5.89 23.10
C GLU A 184 4.97 6.60 23.23
N PRO A 185 5.20 7.39 24.29
CA PRO A 185 6.50 8.01 24.51
C PRO A 185 7.56 6.93 24.68
N ARG A 186 8.67 7.03 23.93
CA ARG A 186 9.86 6.24 24.25
C ARG A 186 10.29 6.60 25.66
N LYS A 187 10.42 5.60 26.54
CA LYS A 187 11.36 5.70 27.66
C LYS A 187 12.75 5.74 27.02
N SER A 188 13.45 6.87 27.14
CA SER A 188 14.88 6.92 26.88
C SER A 188 15.54 5.97 27.87
N LEU A 189 16.20 4.93 27.35
CA LEU A 189 17.17 4.15 28.10
C LEU A 189 18.42 5.01 28.30
#